data_AF-A0A9P4NE74-F1
#
_entry.id   AF-A0A9P4NE74-F1
#
_cell.length_a   1.000
_cell.length_b   1.000
_cell.length_c   1.000
_cell.angle_alpha   90.00
_cell.angle_beta   90.00
_cell.angle_gamma   90.00
#
_symmetry.space_group_name_H-M   'P 1'
#
loop_
_entity.id
_entity.type
_entity.pdbx_description
1 polymer ?
#
loop_
_entity_poly.entity_id
_entity_poly.type
_entity_poly.pdbx_seq_one_letter_code
_entity_poly.pdbx_strand_id
1 'polypeptide(L)'
;MPNTSVKDTEEPALSWGKSNWNSEDNICRDVSSKYVTIFSIDGLHSSDLDKYLALGPSNFSKLLDTGYRYTNAFTSFPSDSFPGTLAPFTGATPKTHGVWYDDPMDDLVIVVYDESIDIDEDLLLGGGIDPKKLPKAIINGTCTPVYPHMRPRVNIVFEIVVRSGMKTAYTIKHPAYDFLRGPFGTGLTAGYFPELNNADSPADNVDKTIVYDTLHVNAFLGWIDGKDPANAAGSLKGEIPALFGGNSTVSVGRKTKGYGAKTLDFSPDLLKAITFVDTSLGAMVNKLKSEGIYEDTLIMVVLKHDQSPIDLTELTKVDPATFKANLGVKSSYITFDDLGLIFLDNPKDLDAAVKNLNIHEADLKIEDIIFGDRQINLGLGDVRKAPAVPNIIVQQVLGAIYTTSKSKVAEHGG
;
A
#
# COMPACT_ATOMS: atom_id res chain seq x y z
N MET A 1 49.63 -12.06 4.90
CA MET A 1 49.62 -12.12 6.38
C MET A 1 50.29 -10.87 6.92
N PRO A 2 49.79 -10.22 7.98
CA PRO A 2 48.70 -10.64 8.89
C PRO A 2 47.35 -10.09 8.37
N ASN A 3 46.26 -10.84 8.21
CA ASN A 3 45.52 -11.74 9.11
C ASN A 3 45.00 -11.07 10.39
N THR A 4 44.14 -10.07 10.21
CA THR A 4 43.14 -9.70 11.22
C THR A 4 41.83 -10.39 10.85
N SER A 5 41.59 -11.54 11.49
CA SER A 5 40.31 -12.22 11.47
C SER A 5 39.24 -11.28 12.04
N VAL A 6 38.36 -10.76 11.19
CA VAL A 6 37.03 -10.34 11.65
C VAL A 6 36.36 -11.64 12.06
N LYS A 7 36.12 -11.80 13.37
CA LYS A 7 35.30 -12.89 13.86
C LYS A 7 33.92 -12.66 13.26
N ASP A 8 33.51 -13.56 12.37
CA ASP A 8 32.10 -13.77 12.04
C ASP A 8 31.37 -14.07 13.36
N THR A 9 30.76 -13.05 13.94
CA THR A 9 29.69 -13.27 14.89
C THR A 9 28.48 -13.62 14.04
N GLU A 10 28.25 -14.92 13.87
CA GLU A 10 26.96 -15.44 13.40
C GLU A 10 25.84 -14.71 14.15
N GLU A 11 25.07 -13.89 13.44
CA GLU A 11 23.77 -13.46 13.93
C GLU A 11 22.96 -14.73 14.22
N PRO A 12 22.37 -14.88 15.41
CA PRO A 12 21.58 -16.06 15.69
C PRO A 12 20.39 -16.06 14.72
N ALA A 13 20.34 -17.09 13.87
CA ALA A 13 19.17 -17.38 13.07
C ALA A 13 17.94 -17.34 13.96
N LEU A 14 17.06 -16.36 13.77
CA LEU A 14 15.76 -16.31 14.41
C LEU A 14 14.97 -17.51 13.92
N SER A 15 14.99 -18.59 14.70
CA SER A 15 14.16 -19.76 14.50
C SER A 15 12.70 -19.37 14.79
N TRP A 16 12.01 -18.86 13.79
CA TRP A 16 10.55 -18.81 13.80
C TRP A 16 10.02 -20.24 13.71
N GLY A 17 9.83 -20.87 14.88
CA GLY A 17 9.26 -22.21 14.98
C GLY A 17 10.02 -23.11 15.94
N LYS A 18 9.77 -22.89 17.24
CA LYS A 18 9.85 -23.80 18.40
C LYS A 18 10.39 -23.04 19.61
N SER A 19 9.67 -22.00 20.04
CA SER A 19 9.75 -21.65 21.45
C SER A 19 9.06 -22.76 22.23
N ASN A 20 9.73 -23.23 23.28
CA ASN A 20 9.11 -24.01 24.34
C ASN A 20 8.11 -23.09 25.04
N TRP A 21 6.90 -23.01 24.48
CA TRP A 21 5.78 -22.29 25.06
C TRP A 21 5.27 -23.09 26.28
N ASN A 22 5.79 -22.77 27.46
CA ASN A 22 5.21 -23.24 28.71
C ASN A 22 3.91 -22.47 28.95
N SER A 23 2.80 -23.20 29.00
CA SER A 23 1.42 -22.70 29.04
C SER A 23 0.99 -22.08 30.37
N GLU A 24 1.87 -21.98 31.37
CA GLU A 24 1.47 -21.68 32.75
C GLU A 24 1.71 -20.23 33.19
N ASP A 25 2.52 -19.44 32.47
CA ASP A 25 2.92 -18.09 32.92
C ASP A 25 2.34 -16.91 32.12
N ASN A 26 1.50 -17.17 31.12
CA ASN A 26 0.86 -16.10 30.35
C ASN A 26 -0.59 -15.91 30.76
N ILE A 27 -0.88 -14.75 31.35
CA ILE A 27 -2.18 -14.08 31.26
C ILE A 27 -2.35 -13.62 29.79
N CYS A 28 -2.33 -14.55 28.83
CA CYS A 28 -3.02 -14.34 27.58
C CYS A 28 -4.49 -14.41 27.96
N ARG A 29 -5.12 -13.25 28.18
CA ARG A 29 -6.58 -13.20 28.08
C ARG A 29 -6.91 -13.85 26.75
N ASP A 30 -7.70 -14.91 26.79
CA ASP A 30 -8.28 -15.54 25.63
C ASP A 30 -9.27 -14.52 25.05
N VAL A 31 -8.75 -13.51 24.34
CA VAL A 31 -9.56 -12.49 23.69
C VAL A 31 -10.08 -13.14 22.42
N SER A 32 -11.19 -13.86 22.54
CA SER A 32 -11.92 -14.35 21.38
C SER A 32 -12.63 -13.17 20.71
N SER A 33 -11.92 -12.41 19.86
CA SER A 33 -12.56 -11.39 19.04
C SER A 33 -13.48 -12.06 18.01
N LYS A 34 -14.73 -11.61 17.93
CA LYS A 34 -15.69 -12.06 16.90
C LYS A 34 -15.55 -11.27 15.61
N TYR A 35 -15.04 -10.04 15.73
CA TYR A 35 -14.87 -9.10 14.64
C TYR A 35 -13.42 -8.62 14.58
N VAL A 36 -12.94 -8.36 13.38
CA VAL A 36 -11.67 -7.68 13.11
C VAL A 36 -11.96 -6.52 12.18
N THR A 37 -11.50 -5.33 12.58
CA THR A 37 -11.62 -4.15 11.76
C THR A 37 -10.26 -3.54 11.46
N ILE A 38 -10.00 -3.20 10.20
CA ILE A 38 -8.72 -2.65 9.73
C ILE A 38 -8.94 -1.24 9.18
N PHE A 39 -8.42 -0.25 9.88
CA PHE A 39 -8.40 1.14 9.46
C PHE A 39 -7.02 1.46 8.87
N SER A 40 -6.93 1.46 7.55
CA SER A 40 -5.69 1.75 6.81
C SER A 40 -5.54 3.26 6.64
N ILE A 41 -4.34 3.77 6.92
CA ILE A 41 -3.98 5.17 6.73
C ILE A 41 -2.90 5.27 5.68
N ASP A 42 -3.19 6.02 4.62
CA ASP A 42 -2.31 6.27 3.49
C ASP A 42 -1.48 7.54 3.71
N GLY A 43 -0.15 7.40 3.73
CA GLY A 43 0.82 8.51 3.77
C GLY A 43 1.19 9.03 5.15
N LEU A 44 0.70 8.44 6.24
CA LEU A 44 0.99 8.91 7.60
C LEU A 44 2.33 8.34 8.08
N HIS A 45 3.32 9.20 8.36
CA HIS A 45 4.58 8.70 8.92
C HIS A 45 4.40 8.24 10.36
N SER A 46 5.17 7.24 10.78
CA SER A 46 5.26 6.86 12.19
C SER A 46 5.59 8.07 13.10
N SER A 47 6.44 8.99 12.61
CA SER A 47 6.81 10.21 13.34
C SER A 47 5.69 11.26 13.45
N ASP A 48 4.68 11.21 12.57
CA ASP A 48 3.55 12.15 12.62
C ASP A 48 2.63 11.86 13.79
N LEU A 49 2.46 10.58 14.13
CA LEU A 49 1.62 10.19 15.25
C LEU A 49 2.15 10.76 16.57
N ASP A 50 3.47 10.70 16.81
CA ASP A 50 4.08 11.26 18.02
C ASP A 50 3.84 12.77 18.15
N LYS A 51 4.01 13.49 17.04
CA LYS A 51 3.77 14.94 16.99
C LYS A 51 2.30 15.28 17.21
N TYR A 52 1.40 14.52 16.58
CA TYR A 52 -0.04 14.75 16.71
C TYR A 52 -0.52 14.49 18.14
N LEU A 53 -0.03 13.44 18.79
CA LEU A 53 -0.31 13.16 20.20
C LEU A 53 0.21 14.25 21.14
N ALA A 54 1.31 14.91 20.79
CA ALA A 54 1.85 16.02 21.57
C ALA A 54 0.98 17.30 21.51
N LEU A 55 0.04 17.40 20.56
CA LEU A 55 -0.91 18.52 20.48
C LEU A 55 -2.04 18.43 21.53
N GLY A 56 -2.24 17.26 22.13
CA GLY A 56 -3.24 17.03 23.18
C GLY A 56 -4.05 15.74 22.98
N PRO A 57 -5.09 15.52 23.81
CA PRO A 57 -5.95 14.35 23.70
C PRO A 57 -6.65 14.25 22.34
N SER A 58 -6.58 13.08 21.73
CA SER A 58 -7.13 12.72 20.41
C SER A 58 -7.79 11.34 20.43
N ASN A 59 -8.45 10.92 19.34
CA ASN A 59 -8.98 9.55 19.26
C ASN A 59 -7.86 8.51 19.17
N PHE A 60 -6.73 8.84 18.52
CA PHE A 60 -5.52 8.03 18.60
C PHE A 60 -5.05 7.83 20.04
N SER A 61 -4.97 8.90 20.84
CA SER A 61 -4.52 8.79 22.24
C SER A 61 -5.44 7.87 23.06
N LYS A 62 -6.76 7.98 22.86
CA LYS A 62 -7.75 7.13 23.56
C LYS A 62 -7.63 5.65 23.21
N LEU A 63 -7.31 5.34 21.95
CA LEU A 63 -7.04 3.95 21.56
C LEU A 63 -5.75 3.44 22.19
N LEU A 64 -4.71 4.27 22.26
CA LEU A 64 -3.43 3.91 22.89
C LEU A 64 -3.51 3.74 24.40
N ASP A 65 -4.52 4.28 25.08
CA ASP A 65 -4.75 4.03 26.52
C ASP A 65 -4.99 2.54 26.82
N THR A 66 -5.45 1.76 25.84
CA THR A 66 -5.78 0.34 25.99
C THR A 66 -5.19 -0.57 24.91
N GLY A 67 -4.58 0.00 23.87
CA GLY A 67 -4.00 -0.71 22.74
C GLY A 67 -2.47 -0.80 22.79
N TYR A 68 -1.91 -1.51 21.82
CA TYR A 68 -0.47 -1.60 21.60
C TYR A 68 -0.08 -0.81 20.35
N ARG A 69 1.07 -0.13 20.42
CA ARG A 69 1.72 0.48 19.25
C ARG A 69 3.04 -0.22 18.98
N TYR A 70 3.23 -0.64 17.74
CA TYR A 70 4.50 -1.14 17.23
C TYR A 70 5.26 0.02 16.58
N THR A 71 6.31 0.50 17.25
CA THR A 71 7.09 1.68 16.80
C THR A 71 8.19 1.34 15.80
N ASN A 72 8.52 0.05 15.65
CA ASN A 72 9.50 -0.47 14.69
C ASN A 72 8.83 -1.40 13.66
N ALA A 73 7.67 -0.96 13.14
CA ALA A 73 6.96 -1.63 12.06
C ALA A 73 7.30 -0.95 10.73
N PHE A 74 7.59 -1.76 9.71
CA PHE A 74 7.94 -1.28 8.38
C PHE A 74 6.81 -1.62 7.40
N THR A 75 6.63 -0.76 6.40
CA THR A 75 5.74 -1.00 5.27
C THR A 75 6.35 -2.05 4.33
N SER A 76 5.60 -2.46 3.31
CA SER A 76 6.19 -3.30 2.25
C SER A 76 7.34 -2.57 1.57
N PHE A 77 8.27 -3.32 0.98
CA PHE A 77 9.15 -2.81 -0.06
C PHE A 77 8.75 -3.40 -1.41
N PRO A 78 8.49 -2.58 -2.45
CA PRO A 78 8.30 -1.12 -2.39
C PRO A 78 7.16 -0.68 -1.45
N SER A 79 7.32 0.50 -0.86
CA SER A 79 6.37 1.20 0.02
C SER A 79 5.35 1.98 -0.83
N ASP A 80 4.62 1.25 -1.66
CA ASP A 80 3.62 1.81 -2.58
C ASP A 80 2.18 1.36 -2.24
N SER A 81 1.18 1.84 -2.96
CA SER A 81 -0.24 1.67 -2.68
C SER A 81 -0.70 0.22 -2.78
N PHE A 82 -0.50 -0.46 -3.90
CA PHE A 82 -0.89 -1.87 -4.06
C PHE A 82 -0.11 -2.81 -3.13
N PRO A 83 1.24 -2.81 -3.11
CA PRO A 83 2.00 -3.70 -2.23
C PRO A 83 1.75 -3.41 -0.75
N GLY A 84 1.63 -2.13 -0.36
CA GLY A 84 1.34 -1.72 1.02
C GLY A 84 -0.05 -2.15 1.48
N THR A 85 -1.02 -2.21 0.55
CA THR A 85 -2.36 -2.75 0.84
C THR A 85 -2.32 -4.27 0.97
N LEU A 86 -1.63 -4.98 0.08
CA LEU A 86 -1.61 -6.45 0.08
C LEU A 86 -0.84 -7.04 1.27
N ALA A 87 0.19 -6.37 1.76
CA ALA A 87 1.03 -6.86 2.86
C ALA A 87 0.23 -7.29 4.11
N PRO A 88 -0.64 -6.47 4.73
CA PRO A 88 -1.40 -6.86 5.91
C PRO A 88 -2.44 -7.97 5.64
N PHE A 89 -2.93 -8.13 4.42
CA PHE A 89 -3.98 -9.12 4.11
C PHE A 89 -3.44 -10.46 3.60
N THR A 90 -2.16 -10.51 3.23
CA THR A 90 -1.50 -11.73 2.73
C THR A 90 -0.38 -12.22 3.66
N GLY A 91 0.21 -11.35 4.47
CA GLY A 91 1.44 -11.62 5.21
C GLY A 91 2.66 -11.83 4.29
N ALA A 92 2.55 -11.48 3.01
CA ALA A 92 3.57 -11.71 2.00
C ALA A 92 4.18 -10.39 1.53
N THR A 93 5.42 -10.45 1.04
CA THR A 93 6.08 -9.34 0.32
C THR A 93 5.84 -9.43 -1.19
N PRO A 94 6.09 -8.36 -1.96
CA PRO A 94 5.93 -8.34 -3.42
C PRO A 94 6.60 -9.48 -4.17
N LYS A 95 7.78 -9.94 -3.71
CA LYS A 95 8.44 -11.12 -4.30
C LYS A 95 7.59 -12.39 -4.29
N THR A 96 6.67 -12.50 -3.33
CA THR A 96 5.88 -13.70 -3.05
C THR A 96 4.46 -13.55 -3.58
N HIS A 97 3.78 -12.44 -3.27
CA HIS A 97 2.44 -12.20 -3.81
C HIS A 97 2.46 -11.71 -5.27
N GLY A 98 3.60 -11.26 -5.79
CA GLY A 98 3.79 -10.95 -7.21
C GLY A 98 3.31 -9.57 -7.66
N VAL A 99 2.85 -8.71 -6.75
CA VAL A 99 2.36 -7.35 -7.06
C VAL A 99 3.39 -6.35 -6.55
N TRP A 100 4.18 -5.78 -7.45
CA TRP A 100 5.29 -4.89 -7.13
C TRP A 100 4.94 -3.42 -7.15
N TYR A 101 3.90 -3.02 -7.88
CA TYR A 101 3.49 -1.63 -7.99
C TYR A 101 2.03 -1.58 -8.42
N ASP A 102 1.46 -0.37 -8.48
CA ASP A 102 0.12 -0.11 -8.99
C ASP A 102 -0.04 -0.59 -10.47
N ASP A 103 1.06 -0.56 -11.23
CA ASP A 103 1.19 -1.14 -12.58
C ASP A 103 2.03 -2.44 -12.55
N PRO A 104 1.44 -3.60 -12.23
CA PRO A 104 2.17 -4.85 -12.17
C PRO A 104 2.66 -5.32 -13.56
N MET A 105 3.90 -5.80 -13.60
CA MET A 105 4.45 -6.54 -14.74
C MET A 105 4.12 -8.04 -14.66
N ASP A 106 3.81 -8.65 -15.80
CA ASP A 106 3.74 -10.12 -15.93
C ASP A 106 4.19 -10.56 -17.32
N ASP A 107 5.06 -11.57 -17.40
CA ASP A 107 5.70 -12.04 -18.64
C ASP A 107 6.19 -10.90 -19.59
N LEU A 108 6.82 -9.86 -19.02
CA LEU A 108 7.32 -8.66 -19.74
C LEU A 108 6.22 -7.81 -20.42
N VAL A 109 4.96 -7.99 -20.04
CA VAL A 109 3.82 -7.18 -20.52
C VAL A 109 3.28 -6.36 -19.36
N ILE A 110 3.13 -5.04 -19.57
CA ILE A 110 2.54 -4.14 -18.58
C ILE A 110 1.09 -4.52 -18.45
N VAL A 111 0.68 -4.77 -17.22
CA VAL A 111 -0.72 -4.89 -16.90
C VAL A 111 -1.10 -3.66 -16.10
N VAL A 112 -1.81 -2.75 -16.76
CA VAL A 112 -2.30 -1.54 -16.15
C VAL A 112 -3.60 -1.85 -15.42
N TYR A 113 -3.64 -1.56 -14.13
CA TYR A 113 -4.82 -1.67 -13.27
C TYR A 113 -5.06 -0.33 -12.58
N ASP A 114 -5.53 0.63 -13.35
CA ASP A 114 -5.89 1.98 -12.95
C ASP A 114 -7.34 2.28 -13.39
N GLU A 115 -7.73 3.56 -13.46
CA GLU A 115 -9.04 3.96 -13.94
C GLU A 115 -9.36 3.50 -15.37
N SER A 116 -8.33 3.21 -16.19
CA SER A 116 -8.53 2.81 -17.59
C SER A 116 -9.25 1.47 -17.76
N ILE A 117 -9.35 0.66 -16.69
CA ILE A 117 -10.13 -0.59 -16.70
C ILE A 117 -11.58 -0.40 -16.26
N ASP A 118 -11.99 0.80 -15.88
CA ASP A 118 -13.36 1.08 -15.43
C ASP A 118 -14.35 1.15 -16.60
N ILE A 119 -15.62 0.91 -16.33
CA ILE A 119 -16.70 1.11 -17.30
C ILE A 119 -16.79 2.59 -17.69
N ASP A 120 -16.73 3.48 -16.71
CA ASP A 120 -16.74 4.93 -16.89
C ASP A 120 -15.76 5.59 -15.90
N GLU A 121 -14.55 5.86 -16.37
CA GLU A 121 -13.45 6.44 -15.58
C GLU A 121 -13.73 7.89 -15.16
N ASP A 122 -14.61 8.62 -15.87
CA ASP A 122 -14.93 10.01 -15.55
C ASP A 122 -15.88 10.12 -14.34
N LEU A 123 -16.52 9.02 -13.94
CA LEU A 123 -17.52 8.99 -12.87
C LEU A 123 -16.98 8.37 -11.57
N LEU A 124 -17.18 9.10 -10.47
CA LEU A 124 -16.89 8.63 -9.11
C LEU A 124 -17.47 7.24 -8.78
N LEU A 125 -18.64 6.89 -9.35
CA LEU A 125 -19.28 5.57 -9.23
C LEU A 125 -19.61 5.04 -10.62
N GLY A 126 -18.58 4.85 -11.45
CA GLY A 126 -18.67 4.48 -12.87
C GLY A 126 -19.15 3.06 -13.21
N GLY A 127 -19.57 2.28 -12.22
CA GLY A 127 -20.12 0.93 -12.43
C GLY A 127 -19.12 -0.23 -12.28
N GLY A 128 -17.87 0.07 -11.91
CA GLY A 128 -16.82 -0.92 -11.68
C GLY A 128 -16.04 -1.27 -12.94
N ILE A 129 -15.40 -2.45 -12.95
CA ILE A 129 -14.47 -2.90 -13.98
C ILE A 129 -15.19 -3.31 -15.27
N ASP A 130 -14.73 -2.83 -16.43
CA ASP A 130 -15.14 -3.31 -17.76
C ASP A 130 -14.29 -4.53 -18.19
N PRO A 131 -14.87 -5.73 -18.30
CA PRO A 131 -14.15 -6.93 -18.71
C PRO A 131 -13.54 -6.84 -20.12
N LYS A 132 -13.99 -5.90 -20.96
CA LYS A 132 -13.47 -5.66 -22.31
C LYS A 132 -12.17 -4.86 -22.30
N LYS A 133 -11.94 -4.04 -21.27
CA LYS A 133 -10.73 -3.24 -21.10
C LYS A 133 -9.61 -4.01 -20.38
N LEU A 134 -9.94 -5.15 -19.77
CA LEU A 134 -8.96 -6.01 -19.11
C LEU A 134 -7.96 -6.67 -20.09
N PRO A 135 -6.70 -6.86 -19.65
CA PRO A 135 -5.78 -7.74 -20.36
C PRO A 135 -6.33 -9.18 -20.39
N LYS A 136 -5.87 -9.97 -21.36
CA LYS A 136 -6.32 -11.36 -21.52
C LYS A 136 -5.13 -12.31 -21.44
N ALA A 137 -5.33 -13.46 -20.82
CA ALA A 137 -4.37 -14.55 -20.77
C ALA A 137 -5.03 -15.87 -21.18
N ILE A 138 -4.24 -16.83 -21.68
CA ILE A 138 -4.72 -18.19 -21.92
C ILE A 138 -4.66 -18.97 -20.60
N ILE A 139 -5.82 -19.22 -19.99
CA ILE A 139 -5.96 -19.97 -18.74
C ILE A 139 -6.69 -21.27 -19.08
N ASN A 140 -6.03 -22.41 -18.86
CA ASN A 140 -6.56 -23.74 -19.20
C ASN A 140 -7.08 -23.83 -20.65
N GLY A 141 -6.32 -23.26 -21.59
CA GLY A 141 -6.66 -23.26 -23.02
C GLY A 141 -7.74 -22.25 -23.43
N THR A 142 -8.24 -21.43 -22.50
CA THR A 142 -9.28 -20.42 -22.78
C THR A 142 -8.70 -19.01 -22.65
N CYS A 143 -9.00 -18.14 -23.62
CA CYS A 143 -8.65 -16.72 -23.53
C CYS A 143 -9.59 -16.02 -22.54
N THR A 144 -9.05 -15.69 -21.37
CA THR A 144 -9.81 -15.21 -20.21
C THR A 144 -9.33 -13.81 -19.84
N PRO A 145 -10.24 -12.84 -19.62
CA PRO A 145 -9.90 -11.56 -19.01
C PRO A 145 -9.23 -11.76 -17.64
N VAL A 146 -8.13 -11.06 -17.39
CA VAL A 146 -7.39 -11.16 -16.13
C VAL A 146 -7.80 -10.00 -15.24
N TYR A 147 -8.62 -10.29 -14.25
CA TYR A 147 -9.04 -9.32 -13.24
C TYR A 147 -7.92 -9.03 -12.23
N PRO A 148 -7.95 -7.88 -11.53
CA PRO A 148 -6.97 -7.56 -10.49
C PRO A 148 -6.87 -8.63 -9.40
N HIS A 149 -8.00 -9.24 -8.99
CA HIS A 149 -8.02 -10.34 -8.00
C HIS A 149 -7.25 -11.58 -8.42
N MET A 150 -7.00 -11.77 -9.71
CA MET A 150 -6.21 -12.90 -10.21
C MET A 150 -4.70 -12.66 -10.11
N ARG A 151 -4.26 -11.45 -9.69
CA ARG A 151 -2.84 -11.08 -9.66
C ARG A 151 -2.07 -11.58 -8.44
N PRO A 152 -2.58 -11.42 -7.20
CA PRO A 152 -1.89 -11.96 -6.06
C PRO A 152 -1.65 -13.46 -6.24
N ARG A 153 -0.43 -13.94 -6.02
CA ARG A 153 -0.05 -15.36 -6.17
C ARG A 153 -0.26 -16.17 -4.89
N VAL A 154 -0.84 -15.54 -3.87
CA VAL A 154 -1.08 -16.08 -2.54
C VAL A 154 -2.51 -15.81 -2.13
N ASN A 155 -3.00 -16.61 -1.17
CA ASN A 155 -4.33 -16.40 -0.60
C ASN A 155 -4.40 -15.05 0.12
N ILE A 156 -5.57 -14.44 0.08
CA ILE A 156 -5.89 -13.25 0.88
C ILE A 156 -6.79 -13.67 2.04
N VAL A 157 -6.54 -13.13 3.24
CA VAL A 157 -7.27 -13.47 4.47
C VAL A 157 -8.79 -13.35 4.32
N PHE A 158 -9.25 -12.39 3.52
CA PHE A 158 -10.65 -12.20 3.16
C PHE A 158 -11.31 -13.47 2.59
N GLU A 159 -10.64 -14.21 1.71
CA GLU A 159 -11.17 -15.48 1.17
C GLU A 159 -11.24 -16.58 2.23
N ILE A 160 -10.30 -16.59 3.17
CA ILE A 160 -10.28 -17.55 4.27
C ILE A 160 -11.49 -17.33 5.19
N VAL A 161 -11.80 -16.07 5.49
CA VAL A 161 -12.97 -15.69 6.31
C VAL A 161 -14.27 -16.06 5.60
N VAL A 162 -14.41 -15.75 4.31
CA VAL A 162 -15.60 -16.12 3.51
C VAL A 162 -15.78 -17.64 3.42
N ARG A 163 -14.71 -18.39 3.20
CA ARG A 163 -14.76 -19.88 3.18
C ARG A 163 -15.17 -20.48 4.52
N SER A 164 -14.96 -19.76 5.61
CA SER A 164 -15.42 -20.15 6.95
C SER A 164 -16.89 -19.81 7.20
N GLY A 165 -17.61 -19.33 6.19
CA GLY A 165 -19.04 -18.98 6.27
C GLY A 165 -19.32 -17.59 6.80
N MET A 166 -18.29 -16.78 7.05
CA MET A 166 -18.41 -15.43 7.60
C MET A 166 -18.44 -14.36 6.51
N LYS A 167 -18.97 -13.18 6.82
CA LYS A 167 -19.03 -12.06 5.89
C LYS A 167 -17.79 -11.17 6.00
N THR A 168 -17.49 -10.47 4.92
CA THR A 168 -16.35 -9.58 4.80
C THR A 168 -16.70 -8.32 4.02
N ALA A 169 -16.12 -7.19 4.39
CA ALA A 169 -16.32 -5.97 3.62
C ALA A 169 -15.13 -5.02 3.63
N TYR A 170 -14.79 -4.42 2.50
CA TYR A 170 -13.67 -3.47 2.48
C TYR A 170 -13.90 -2.35 1.47
N THR A 171 -13.52 -1.14 1.87
CA THR A 171 -13.61 0.04 1.01
C THR A 171 -12.27 0.69 0.83
N ILE A 172 -11.94 0.98 -0.42
CA ILE A 172 -10.67 1.58 -0.79
C ILE A 172 -10.82 2.26 -2.15
N LYS A 173 -9.76 2.92 -2.58
CA LYS A 173 -9.64 3.64 -3.85
C LYS A 173 -9.94 2.71 -5.02
N HIS A 174 -10.67 3.23 -6.01
CA HIS A 174 -10.99 2.74 -7.36
C HIS A 174 -11.16 1.21 -7.63
N PRO A 175 -11.93 0.81 -8.65
CA PRO A 175 -12.27 -0.59 -8.89
C PRO A 175 -11.07 -1.54 -9.05
N ALA A 176 -9.90 -1.05 -9.47
CA ALA A 176 -8.68 -1.86 -9.57
C ALA A 176 -8.24 -2.53 -8.26
N TYR A 177 -8.66 -2.01 -7.10
CA TYR A 177 -8.44 -2.66 -5.80
C TYR A 177 -9.29 -3.91 -5.57
N ASP A 178 -10.02 -4.35 -6.59
CA ASP A 178 -10.61 -5.69 -6.69
C ASP A 178 -9.61 -6.79 -6.33
N PHE A 179 -8.29 -6.54 -6.39
CA PHE A 179 -7.28 -7.48 -5.91
C PHE A 179 -7.52 -8.02 -4.50
N LEU A 180 -8.19 -7.25 -3.62
CA LEU A 180 -8.55 -7.65 -2.26
C LEU A 180 -9.55 -8.82 -2.19
N ARG A 181 -10.26 -9.11 -3.28
CA ARG A 181 -11.09 -10.32 -3.38
C ARG A 181 -10.29 -11.60 -3.43
N GLY A 182 -8.98 -11.52 -3.69
CA GLY A 182 -8.06 -12.64 -3.78
C GLY A 182 -8.23 -13.51 -5.02
N PRO A 183 -7.34 -14.49 -5.23
CA PRO A 183 -7.24 -15.26 -6.49
C PRO A 183 -8.52 -15.92 -6.98
N PHE A 184 -9.47 -16.21 -6.11
CA PHE A 184 -10.75 -16.83 -6.47
C PHE A 184 -11.88 -15.80 -6.65
N GLY A 185 -11.63 -14.51 -6.39
CA GLY A 185 -12.60 -13.42 -6.55
C GLY A 185 -13.71 -13.41 -5.50
N THR A 186 -13.55 -14.15 -4.41
CA THR A 186 -14.62 -14.39 -3.41
C THR A 186 -14.42 -13.68 -2.09
N GLY A 187 -13.28 -13.04 -1.88
CA GLY A 187 -12.85 -12.57 -0.56
C GLY A 187 -13.72 -11.48 0.04
N LEU A 188 -14.41 -10.69 -0.77
CA LEU A 188 -15.29 -9.60 -0.29
C LEU A 188 -16.75 -9.94 -0.51
N THR A 189 -17.52 -10.05 0.58
CA THR A 189 -18.98 -10.14 0.52
C THR A 189 -19.59 -8.83 0.03
N ALA A 190 -19.04 -7.69 0.48
CA ALA A 190 -19.36 -6.37 -0.03
C ALA A 190 -18.06 -5.56 -0.23
N GLY A 191 -17.89 -4.94 -1.39
CA GLY A 191 -16.79 -4.01 -1.65
C GLY A 191 -17.34 -2.63 -2.03
N TYR A 192 -16.64 -1.56 -1.69
CA TYR A 192 -17.03 -0.22 -2.12
C TYR A 192 -15.80 0.54 -2.64
N PHE A 193 -15.77 0.79 -3.94
CA PHE A 193 -14.59 1.26 -4.68
C PHE A 193 -14.91 2.46 -5.56
N PRO A 194 -15.22 3.64 -4.97
CA PRO A 194 -15.36 4.85 -5.75
C PRO A 194 -14.07 5.18 -6.50
N GLU A 195 -14.18 5.72 -7.72
CA GLU A 195 -13.04 6.08 -8.57
C GLU A 195 -12.37 7.36 -8.04
N LEU A 196 -11.08 7.29 -7.75
CA LEU A 196 -10.28 8.41 -7.25
C LEU A 196 -9.86 9.37 -8.38
N ASN A 197 -9.49 8.84 -9.54
CA ASN A 197 -8.97 9.59 -10.69
C ASN A 197 -10.09 10.05 -11.65
N ASN A 198 -11.32 10.18 -11.15
CA ASN A 198 -12.46 10.64 -11.94
C ASN A 198 -12.32 12.10 -12.44
N ALA A 199 -13.26 12.57 -13.27
CA ALA A 199 -13.19 13.90 -13.89
C ALA A 199 -13.10 15.08 -12.89
N ASP A 200 -13.57 14.90 -11.65
CA ASP A 200 -13.39 15.85 -10.54
C ASP A 200 -12.46 15.28 -9.46
N SER A 201 -11.36 14.63 -9.88
CA SER A 201 -10.43 13.93 -9.00
C SER A 201 -10.04 14.76 -7.76
N PRO A 202 -10.02 14.15 -6.57
CA PRO A 202 -9.60 14.82 -5.35
C PRO A 202 -8.08 14.73 -5.10
N ALA A 203 -7.32 14.02 -5.95
CA ALA A 203 -5.97 13.54 -5.66
C ALA A 203 -4.89 14.62 -5.44
N ASP A 204 -5.21 15.90 -5.67
CA ASP A 204 -4.30 17.04 -5.47
C ASP A 204 -4.87 18.10 -4.50
N ASN A 205 -6.02 17.84 -3.86
CA ASN A 205 -6.71 18.81 -3.01
C ASN A 205 -7.24 18.14 -1.73
N VAL A 206 -6.77 18.61 -0.57
CA VAL A 206 -7.14 18.05 0.73
C VAL A 206 -8.64 18.16 1.02
N ASP A 207 -9.29 19.27 0.68
CA ASP A 207 -10.72 19.45 0.96
C ASP A 207 -11.57 18.50 0.10
N LYS A 208 -11.23 18.35 -1.19
CA LYS A 208 -11.88 17.34 -2.05
C LYS A 208 -11.60 15.92 -1.57
N THR A 209 -10.38 15.65 -1.11
CA THR A 209 -9.98 14.35 -0.57
C THR A 209 -10.78 13.99 0.67
N ILE A 210 -11.03 14.95 1.56
CA ILE A 210 -11.87 14.75 2.74
C ILE A 210 -13.31 14.39 2.35
N VAL A 211 -13.86 15.05 1.32
CA VAL A 211 -15.20 14.71 0.79
C VAL A 211 -15.22 13.29 0.24
N TYR A 212 -14.19 12.91 -0.51
CA TYR A 212 -14.03 11.56 -1.06
C TYR A 212 -13.89 10.50 0.04
N ASP A 213 -12.99 10.71 1.01
CA ASP A 213 -12.77 9.78 2.12
C ASP A 213 -14.01 9.66 3.02
N THR A 214 -14.84 10.70 3.11
CA THR A 214 -16.12 10.62 3.82
C THR A 214 -17.02 9.52 3.24
N LEU A 215 -16.91 9.19 1.95
CA LEU A 215 -17.62 8.06 1.34
C LEU A 215 -17.14 6.72 1.92
N HIS A 216 -15.83 6.55 2.07
CA HIS A 216 -15.23 5.36 2.67
C HIS A 216 -15.63 5.23 4.16
N VAL A 217 -15.55 6.32 4.91
CA VAL A 217 -15.97 6.35 6.32
C VAL A 217 -17.45 5.98 6.44
N ASN A 218 -18.32 6.55 5.61
CA ASN A 218 -19.75 6.23 5.63
C ASN A 218 -20.04 4.77 5.24
N ALA A 219 -19.35 4.21 4.26
CA ALA A 219 -19.46 2.79 3.90
C ALA A 219 -19.09 1.89 5.08
N PHE A 220 -17.97 2.19 5.73
CA PHE A 220 -17.49 1.47 6.91
C PHE A 220 -18.50 1.55 8.06
N LEU A 221 -18.96 2.75 8.43
CA LEU A 221 -19.97 2.93 9.48
C LEU A 221 -21.29 2.21 9.13
N GLY A 222 -21.67 2.19 7.85
CA GLY A 222 -22.82 1.43 7.35
C GLY A 222 -22.66 -0.08 7.53
N TRP A 223 -21.47 -0.64 7.31
CA TRP A 223 -21.23 -2.07 7.52
C TRP A 223 -21.30 -2.49 8.98
N ILE A 224 -20.95 -1.61 9.92
CA ILE A 224 -21.18 -1.84 11.35
C ILE A 224 -22.70 -1.94 11.65
N ASP A 225 -23.55 -1.29 10.86
CA ASP A 225 -25.01 -1.43 10.88
C ASP A 225 -25.53 -2.64 10.08
N GLY A 226 -24.66 -3.44 9.45
CA GLY A 226 -25.06 -4.46 8.47
C GLY A 226 -25.67 -3.90 7.18
N LYS A 227 -25.49 -2.60 6.90
CA LYS A 227 -26.02 -1.91 5.71
C LYS A 227 -24.96 -1.79 4.63
N ASP A 228 -25.35 -2.05 3.40
CA ASP A 228 -24.50 -1.84 2.24
C ASP A 228 -24.62 -0.38 1.74
N PRO A 229 -23.50 0.30 1.40
CA PRO A 229 -23.57 1.58 0.71
C PRO A 229 -24.22 1.42 -0.67
N ALA A 230 -24.82 2.49 -1.18
CA ALA A 230 -25.27 2.52 -2.56
C ALA A 230 -24.07 2.27 -3.50
N ASN A 231 -24.26 1.43 -4.52
CA ASN A 231 -23.21 0.98 -5.44
C ASN A 231 -22.12 0.09 -4.82
N ALA A 232 -22.40 -0.54 -3.67
CA ALA A 232 -21.57 -1.64 -3.19
C ALA A 232 -21.53 -2.79 -4.22
N ALA A 233 -20.34 -3.32 -4.45
CA ALA A 233 -20.14 -4.55 -5.19
C ALA A 233 -20.33 -5.75 -4.25
N GLY A 234 -21.58 -6.21 -4.15
CA GLY A 234 -22.01 -7.30 -3.27
C GLY A 234 -23.03 -6.83 -2.23
N SER A 235 -23.37 -7.69 -1.26
CA SER A 235 -24.29 -7.33 -0.19
C SER A 235 -24.10 -8.20 1.06
N LEU A 236 -24.08 -7.53 2.22
CA LEU A 236 -24.04 -8.15 3.53
C LEU A 236 -25.37 -8.76 3.98
N LYS A 237 -26.49 -8.42 3.32
CA LYS A 237 -27.84 -8.91 3.66
C LYS A 237 -28.26 -8.64 5.10
N GLY A 238 -27.82 -7.52 5.69
CA GLY A 238 -28.17 -7.15 7.06
C GLY A 238 -27.26 -7.73 8.14
N GLU A 239 -26.20 -8.44 7.77
CA GLU A 239 -25.23 -9.02 8.70
C GLU A 239 -24.01 -8.12 8.89
N ILE A 240 -23.45 -8.06 10.10
CA ILE A 240 -22.18 -7.37 10.36
C ILE A 240 -21.03 -8.27 9.88
N PRO A 241 -20.09 -7.76 9.04
CA PRO A 241 -18.96 -8.54 8.57
C PRO A 241 -18.00 -8.89 9.71
N ALA A 242 -17.45 -10.11 9.68
CA ALA A 242 -16.47 -10.58 10.66
C ALA A 242 -15.08 -9.96 10.43
N LEU A 243 -14.73 -9.68 9.18
CA LEU A 243 -13.51 -8.96 8.82
C LEU A 243 -13.87 -7.81 7.89
N PHE A 244 -13.60 -6.58 8.33
CA PHE A 244 -13.95 -5.41 7.55
C PHE A 244 -13.02 -4.22 7.77
N GLY A 245 -13.22 -3.15 7.00
CA GLY A 245 -12.45 -1.94 7.18
C GLY A 245 -12.45 -1.03 5.98
N GLY A 246 -11.49 -0.12 5.96
CA GLY A 246 -11.29 0.73 4.82
C GLY A 246 -10.05 1.60 4.94
N ASN A 247 -9.88 2.45 3.93
CA ASN A 247 -8.78 3.39 3.81
C ASN A 247 -9.22 4.83 4.09
N SER A 248 -8.37 5.58 4.78
CA SER A 248 -8.39 7.05 4.77
C SER A 248 -6.97 7.56 4.50
N THR A 249 -6.81 8.80 4.05
CA THR A 249 -5.55 9.32 3.55
C THR A 249 -5.13 10.64 4.15
N VAL A 250 -3.83 10.77 4.42
CA VAL A 250 -3.12 12.03 4.65
C VAL A 250 -2.15 12.36 3.51
N SER A 251 -1.96 11.43 2.58
CA SER A 251 -0.99 11.50 1.49
C SER A 251 -1.14 12.75 0.63
N VAL A 252 -2.36 13.18 0.31
CA VAL A 252 -2.57 14.42 -0.49
C VAL A 252 -2.05 15.66 0.22
N GLY A 253 -2.27 15.79 1.54
CA GLY A 253 -1.76 16.91 2.33
C GLY A 253 -0.22 16.94 2.35
N ARG A 254 0.41 15.77 2.30
CA ARG A 254 1.86 15.65 2.23
C ARG A 254 2.43 15.91 0.85
N LYS A 255 1.86 15.29 -0.18
CA LYS A 255 2.29 15.46 -1.56
C LYS A 255 2.15 16.92 -2.02
N THR A 256 1.23 17.68 -1.44
CA THR A 256 0.96 19.07 -1.88
C THR A 256 1.56 20.13 -0.98
N LYS A 257 1.60 19.92 0.35
CA LYS A 257 2.05 20.94 1.31
C LYS A 257 3.10 20.44 2.31
N GLY A 258 3.03 19.18 2.73
CA GLY A 258 4.01 18.60 3.66
C GLY A 258 4.12 19.36 4.98
N TYR A 259 5.36 19.66 5.36
CA TYR A 259 5.74 20.29 6.63
C TYR A 259 6.31 21.69 6.41
N GLY A 260 6.46 22.45 7.50
CA GLY A 260 7.27 23.67 7.49
C GLY A 260 8.72 23.39 7.08
N ALA A 261 9.32 24.26 6.27
CA ALA A 261 10.71 24.09 5.83
C ALA A 261 11.68 24.07 7.01
N LYS A 262 12.55 23.05 7.09
CA LYS A 262 13.47 22.78 8.23
C LYS A 262 12.77 22.62 9.58
N THR A 263 11.45 22.45 9.59
CA THR A 263 10.69 22.13 10.80
C THR A 263 9.95 20.81 10.60
N LEU A 264 9.38 20.31 11.69
CA LEU A 264 8.51 19.15 11.67
C LEU A 264 7.05 19.55 11.86
N ASP A 265 6.76 20.85 11.80
CA ASP A 265 5.41 21.38 11.98
C ASP A 265 4.55 20.99 10.81
N PHE A 266 3.35 20.50 11.10
CA PHE A 266 2.37 20.22 10.06
C PHE A 266 1.97 21.52 9.36
N SER A 267 1.98 21.51 8.02
CA SER A 267 1.24 22.53 7.28
C SER A 267 -0.25 22.49 7.67
N PRO A 268 -1.01 23.59 7.50
CA PRO A 268 -2.44 23.59 7.80
C PRO A 268 -3.23 22.48 7.06
N ASP A 269 -2.87 22.19 5.81
CA ASP A 269 -3.52 21.14 5.01
C ASP A 269 -3.17 19.73 5.51
N LEU A 270 -1.91 19.49 5.90
CA LEU A 270 -1.52 18.22 6.52
C LEU A 270 -2.20 18.00 7.87
N LEU A 271 -2.22 19.03 8.74
CA LEU A 271 -2.91 18.95 10.03
C LEU A 271 -4.41 18.72 9.85
N LYS A 272 -5.03 19.38 8.85
CA LYS A 272 -6.44 19.17 8.50
C LYS A 272 -6.70 17.72 8.11
N ALA A 273 -5.87 17.13 7.25
CA ALA A 273 -5.98 15.72 6.87
C ALA A 273 -5.83 14.78 8.06
N ILE A 274 -4.77 14.93 8.87
CA ILE A 274 -4.56 14.09 10.08
C ILE A 274 -5.74 14.21 11.06
N THR A 275 -6.28 15.41 11.25
CA THR A 275 -7.44 15.64 12.12
C THR A 275 -8.70 14.97 11.60
N PHE A 276 -8.91 14.96 10.28
CA PHE A 276 -10.02 14.22 9.68
C PHE A 276 -9.86 12.71 9.89
N VAL A 277 -8.66 12.16 9.71
CA VAL A 277 -8.38 10.73 9.96
C VAL A 277 -8.62 10.37 11.43
N ASP A 278 -8.13 11.16 12.39
CA ASP A 278 -8.37 10.95 13.83
C ASP A 278 -9.86 10.99 14.15
N THR A 279 -10.60 11.96 13.61
CA THR A 279 -12.04 12.10 13.80
C THR A 279 -12.80 10.89 13.25
N SER A 280 -12.41 10.40 12.08
CA SER A 280 -13.00 9.22 11.43
C SER A 280 -12.78 7.94 12.24
N LEU A 281 -11.57 7.78 12.80
CA LEU A 281 -11.25 6.70 13.71
C LEU A 281 -12.11 6.76 14.98
N GLY A 282 -12.32 7.95 15.53
CA GLY A 282 -13.25 8.18 16.65
C GLY A 282 -14.70 7.80 16.30
N ALA A 283 -15.17 8.16 15.12
CA ALA A 283 -16.51 7.80 14.65
C ALA A 283 -16.69 6.28 14.55
N MET A 284 -15.69 5.57 14.01
CA MET A 284 -15.67 4.10 13.95
C MET A 284 -15.75 3.49 15.36
N VAL A 285 -14.90 3.92 16.30
CA VAL A 285 -14.90 3.41 17.68
C VAL A 285 -16.26 3.65 18.35
N ASN A 286 -16.83 4.86 18.19
CA ASN A 286 -18.13 5.18 18.76
C ASN A 286 -19.25 4.33 18.16
N LYS A 287 -19.16 4.01 16.86
CA LYS A 287 -20.13 3.17 16.18
C LYS A 287 -20.06 1.71 16.64
N LEU A 288 -18.86 1.16 16.82
CA LEU A 288 -18.68 -0.17 17.43
C LEU A 288 -19.28 -0.23 18.85
N LYS A 289 -19.11 0.85 19.64
CA LYS A 289 -19.71 0.96 20.98
C LYS A 289 -21.22 1.06 20.95
N SER A 290 -21.80 1.80 20.01
CA SER A 290 -23.27 1.93 19.90
C SER A 290 -23.95 0.63 19.50
N GLU A 291 -23.30 -0.18 18.65
CA GLU A 291 -23.78 -1.53 18.29
C GLU A 291 -23.44 -2.60 19.33
N GLY A 292 -22.75 -2.24 20.43
CA GLY A 292 -22.40 -3.16 21.50
C GLY A 292 -21.37 -4.24 21.12
N ILE A 293 -20.64 -4.05 20.01
CA ILE A 293 -19.63 -5.01 19.52
C ILE A 293 -18.18 -4.57 19.78
N TYR A 294 -17.96 -3.40 20.41
CA TYR A 294 -16.63 -2.86 20.67
C TYR A 294 -15.70 -3.84 21.42
N GLU A 295 -16.17 -4.45 22.51
CA GLU A 295 -15.36 -5.40 23.30
C GLU A 295 -15.13 -6.74 22.58
N ASP A 296 -15.93 -7.04 21.56
CA ASP A 296 -15.81 -8.23 20.70
C ASP A 296 -14.97 -7.96 19.43
N THR A 297 -14.44 -6.75 19.26
CA THR A 297 -13.77 -6.31 18.02
C THR A 297 -12.28 -6.05 18.24
N LEU A 298 -11.42 -6.72 17.45
CA LEU A 298 -10.03 -6.33 17.29
C LEU A 298 -9.94 -5.15 16.32
N ILE A 299 -9.45 -4.00 16.80
CA ILE A 299 -9.19 -2.82 15.97
C ILE A 299 -7.71 -2.80 15.59
N MET A 300 -7.44 -2.84 14.28
CA MET A 300 -6.10 -2.67 13.72
C MET A 300 -6.03 -1.35 12.97
N VAL A 301 -5.05 -0.52 13.31
CA VAL A 301 -4.71 0.69 12.54
C VAL A 301 -3.38 0.43 11.86
N VAL A 302 -3.35 0.50 10.53
CA VAL A 302 -2.16 0.17 9.73
C VAL A 302 -1.77 1.33 8.83
N LEU A 303 -0.47 1.49 8.61
CA LEU A 303 0.08 2.47 7.69
C LEU A 303 0.37 1.77 6.37
N LYS A 304 -0.22 2.25 5.28
CA LYS A 304 -0.10 1.61 3.96
C LYS A 304 1.28 1.88 3.35
N HIS A 305 1.66 3.15 3.35
CA HIS A 305 2.96 3.67 2.94
C HIS A 305 3.15 5.07 3.52
N ASP A 306 4.35 5.59 3.31
CA ASP A 306 4.83 6.88 3.80
C ASP A 306 4.96 7.88 2.63
N GLN A 307 5.58 9.06 2.85
CA GLN A 307 5.95 10.02 1.78
C GLN A 307 7.33 10.64 2.05
N SER A 308 8.14 10.84 1.02
CA SER A 308 9.46 11.46 1.06
C SER A 308 9.59 12.64 0.08
N PRO A 309 10.33 13.71 0.42
CA PRO A 309 10.96 13.99 1.72
C PRO A 309 10.00 14.55 2.79
N ILE A 310 10.44 14.50 4.05
CA ILE A 310 9.88 15.32 5.15
C ILE A 310 10.43 16.74 5.06
N ASP A 311 11.75 16.88 5.00
CA ASP A 311 12.39 18.19 4.90
C ASP A 311 12.39 18.66 3.44
N LEU A 312 11.52 19.63 3.15
CA LEU A 312 11.37 20.19 1.81
C LEU A 312 12.61 20.94 1.30
N THR A 313 13.62 21.19 2.15
CA THR A 313 14.89 21.76 1.69
C THR A 313 15.81 20.74 1.02
N GLU A 314 15.56 19.44 1.24
CA GLU A 314 16.23 18.34 0.53
C GLU A 314 15.50 17.96 -0.78
N LEU A 315 14.33 18.56 -1.05
CA LEU A 315 13.52 18.23 -2.21
C LEU A 315 14.28 18.54 -3.50
N THR A 316 14.57 17.48 -4.26
CA THR A 316 15.04 17.58 -5.64
C THR A 316 14.12 16.82 -6.56
N LYS A 317 13.92 17.35 -7.78
CA LYS A 317 13.05 16.72 -8.77
C LYS A 317 13.88 16.32 -9.97
N VAL A 318 13.72 15.07 -10.39
CA VAL A 318 14.34 14.54 -11.59
C VAL A 318 13.24 14.17 -12.58
N ASP A 319 13.36 14.63 -13.82
CA ASP A 319 12.41 14.28 -14.88
C ASP A 319 12.59 12.79 -15.24
N PRO A 320 11.53 11.95 -15.15
CA PRO A 320 11.58 10.55 -15.58
C PRO A 320 12.11 10.34 -17.00
N ALA A 321 11.89 11.31 -17.91
CA ALA A 321 12.41 11.25 -19.28
C ALA A 321 13.95 11.31 -19.32
N THR A 322 14.56 12.09 -18.42
CA THR A 322 16.02 12.17 -18.28
C THR A 322 16.58 10.82 -17.85
N PHE A 323 15.93 10.12 -16.91
CA PHE A 323 16.33 8.77 -16.55
C PHE A 323 16.25 7.82 -17.74
N LYS A 324 15.10 7.80 -18.43
CA LYS A 324 14.88 6.91 -19.59
C LYS A 324 15.93 7.12 -20.68
N ALA A 325 16.31 8.36 -20.95
CA ALA A 325 17.35 8.68 -21.93
C ALA A 325 18.74 8.15 -21.54
N ASN A 326 19.04 8.11 -20.24
CA ASN A 326 20.35 7.70 -19.71
C ASN A 326 20.42 6.22 -19.30
N LEU A 327 19.32 5.46 -19.34
CA LEU A 327 19.36 4.01 -19.20
C LEU A 327 20.17 3.36 -20.34
N GLY A 328 20.09 3.93 -21.55
CA GLY A 328 20.88 3.55 -22.72
C GLY A 328 20.62 2.13 -23.26
N VAL A 329 19.58 1.46 -22.77
CA VAL A 329 19.06 0.18 -23.25
C VAL A 329 17.54 0.22 -23.27
N LYS A 330 16.89 -0.75 -23.91
CA LYS A 330 15.43 -0.82 -23.94
C LYS A 330 14.87 -1.43 -22.65
N SER A 331 13.72 -0.92 -22.23
CA SER A 331 12.93 -1.44 -21.13
C SER A 331 11.49 -1.68 -21.58
N SER A 332 10.91 -2.75 -21.05
CA SER A 332 9.49 -3.06 -21.25
C SER A 332 8.64 -2.14 -20.38
N TYR A 333 9.16 -1.80 -19.20
CA TYR A 333 8.50 -0.90 -18.27
C TYR A 333 9.48 -0.27 -17.31
N ILE A 334 9.16 0.94 -16.88
CA ILE A 334 9.82 1.59 -15.76
C ILE A 334 8.76 2.37 -15.00
N THR A 335 8.67 2.10 -13.69
CA THR A 335 7.88 2.93 -12.78
C THR A 335 8.79 3.73 -11.85
N PHE A 336 8.32 4.92 -11.53
CA PHE A 336 9.05 5.96 -10.81
C PHE A 336 8.13 6.69 -9.85
N ASP A 337 8.66 6.98 -8.67
CA ASP A 337 8.14 7.98 -7.74
C ASP A 337 9.31 8.42 -6.84
N ASP A 338 9.41 7.93 -5.60
CA ASP A 338 10.60 8.03 -4.76
C ASP A 338 11.42 6.72 -4.75
N LEU A 339 11.48 6.08 -5.92
CA LEU A 339 12.44 5.06 -6.35
C LEU A 339 12.34 4.86 -7.86
N GLY A 340 13.17 3.98 -8.43
CA GLY A 340 12.95 3.44 -9.77
C GLY A 340 12.88 1.91 -9.78
N LEU A 341 11.84 1.33 -10.39
CA LEU A 341 11.78 -0.11 -10.72
C LEU A 341 11.88 -0.27 -12.24
N ILE A 342 12.91 -0.97 -12.70
CA ILE A 342 13.23 -1.10 -14.12
C ILE A 342 13.05 -2.54 -14.56
N PHE A 343 12.26 -2.74 -15.62
CA PHE A 343 12.02 -4.01 -16.28
C PHE A 343 12.61 -3.94 -17.69
N LEU A 344 13.70 -4.65 -17.93
CA LEU A 344 14.44 -4.64 -19.19
C LEU A 344 13.75 -5.53 -20.22
N ASP A 345 13.73 -5.09 -21.48
CA ASP A 345 13.25 -5.92 -22.61
C ASP A 345 14.06 -7.21 -22.75
N ASN A 346 15.37 -7.10 -22.50
CA ASN A 346 16.32 -8.19 -22.62
C ASN A 346 17.21 -8.24 -21.37
N PRO A 347 17.11 -9.29 -20.54
CA PRO A 347 17.94 -9.44 -19.35
C PRO A 347 19.46 -9.42 -19.61
N LYS A 348 19.90 -9.69 -20.85
CA LYS A 348 21.33 -9.60 -21.23
C LYS A 348 21.87 -8.17 -21.25
N ASP A 349 20.99 -7.17 -21.28
CA ASP A 349 21.37 -5.76 -21.31
C ASP A 349 21.62 -5.18 -19.89
N LEU A 350 21.49 -6.01 -18.84
CA LEU A 350 21.63 -5.63 -17.44
C LEU A 350 22.95 -4.89 -17.15
N ASP A 351 24.09 -5.47 -17.55
CA ASP A 351 25.40 -4.87 -17.27
C ASP A 351 25.58 -3.52 -17.98
N ALA A 352 25.04 -3.39 -19.20
CA ALA A 352 25.08 -2.14 -19.95
C ALA A 352 24.20 -1.07 -19.30
N ALA A 353 22.97 -1.44 -18.89
CA ALA A 353 22.05 -0.57 -18.18
C ALA A 353 22.67 -0.03 -16.88
N VAL A 354 23.17 -0.93 -16.02
CA VAL A 354 23.80 -0.57 -14.75
C VAL A 354 25.01 0.32 -14.98
N LYS A 355 25.86 0.02 -15.97
CA LYS A 355 27.01 0.87 -16.31
C LYS A 355 26.58 2.29 -16.69
N ASN A 356 25.55 2.44 -17.51
CA ASN A 356 25.06 3.76 -17.91
C ASN A 356 24.48 4.53 -16.72
N LEU A 357 23.71 3.86 -15.85
CA LEU A 357 23.19 4.46 -14.63
C LEU A 357 24.30 4.96 -13.69
N ASN A 358 25.39 4.19 -13.52
CA ASN A 358 26.56 4.62 -12.73
C ASN A 358 27.26 5.86 -13.34
N ILE A 359 27.30 5.98 -14.67
CA ILE A 359 27.89 7.17 -15.33
C ILE A 359 27.08 8.43 -15.02
N HIS A 360 25.77 8.28 -14.87
CA HIS A 360 24.82 9.38 -14.67
C HIS A 360 24.27 9.47 -13.24
N GLU A 361 24.93 8.84 -12.26
CA GLU A 361 24.46 8.74 -10.87
C GLU A 361 24.09 10.11 -10.27
N ALA A 362 24.98 11.10 -10.42
CA ALA A 362 24.78 12.45 -9.88
C ALA A 362 23.64 13.23 -10.57
N ASP A 363 23.47 13.03 -11.87
CA ASP A 363 22.43 13.70 -12.68
C ASP A 363 21.05 13.09 -12.39
N LEU A 364 21.01 11.77 -12.19
CA LEU A 364 19.81 11.00 -11.91
C LEU A 364 19.49 10.90 -10.41
N LYS A 365 20.30 11.53 -9.55
CA LYS A 365 20.17 11.49 -8.10
C LYS A 365 20.10 10.06 -7.57
N ILE A 366 20.94 9.18 -8.07
CA ILE A 366 20.99 7.78 -7.62
C ILE A 366 21.88 7.69 -6.39
N GLU A 367 21.41 7.01 -5.34
CA GLU A 367 22.19 6.65 -4.15
C GLU A 367 22.64 5.20 -4.23
N ASP A 368 21.76 4.31 -4.71
CA ASP A 368 22.05 2.89 -4.80
C ASP A 368 21.39 2.23 -6.03
N ILE A 369 22.08 1.23 -6.58
CA ILE A 369 21.58 0.40 -7.68
C ILE A 369 21.60 -1.06 -7.22
N ILE A 370 20.42 -1.64 -7.06
CA ILE A 370 20.23 -3.01 -6.58
C ILE A 370 19.81 -3.89 -7.76
N PHE A 371 20.61 -4.93 -8.02
CA PHE A 371 20.39 -5.85 -9.14
C PHE A 371 21.08 -7.20 -8.91
N GLY A 372 20.76 -8.20 -9.74
CA GLY A 372 21.45 -9.49 -9.76
C GLY A 372 21.38 -10.24 -8.42
N ASP A 373 22.46 -10.92 -8.03
CA ASP A 373 22.49 -11.73 -6.80
C ASP A 373 22.35 -10.87 -5.53
N ARG A 374 22.70 -9.58 -5.56
CA ARG A 374 22.48 -8.66 -4.43
C ARG A 374 20.99 -8.51 -4.12
N GLN A 375 20.16 -8.33 -5.16
CA GLN A 375 18.72 -8.25 -5.01
C GLN A 375 18.14 -9.50 -4.33
N ILE A 376 18.67 -10.67 -4.66
CA ILE A 376 18.26 -11.96 -4.08
C ILE A 376 18.68 -12.07 -2.63
N ASN A 377 19.91 -11.68 -2.31
CA ASN A 377 20.45 -11.72 -0.95
C ASN A 377 19.72 -10.75 0.00
N LEU A 378 19.24 -9.62 -0.54
CA LEU A 378 18.34 -8.69 0.17
C LEU A 378 16.90 -9.20 0.27
N GLY A 379 16.60 -10.36 -0.33
CA GLY A 379 15.28 -10.94 -0.31
C GLY A 379 14.27 -10.17 -1.15
N LEU A 380 14.70 -9.45 -2.20
CA LEU A 380 13.87 -8.66 -3.12
C LEU A 380 13.51 -9.45 -4.41
N GLY A 381 13.55 -10.77 -4.34
CA GLY A 381 13.17 -11.66 -5.45
C GLY A 381 14.29 -11.94 -6.45
N ASP A 382 14.01 -12.90 -7.33
CA ASP A 382 14.91 -13.35 -8.40
C ASP A 382 14.18 -13.22 -9.74
N VAL A 383 14.57 -12.25 -10.56
CA VAL A 383 13.97 -12.01 -11.89
C VAL A 383 14.10 -13.22 -12.82
N ARG A 384 15.08 -14.10 -12.59
CA ARG A 384 15.25 -15.36 -13.36
C ARG A 384 14.15 -16.38 -13.05
N LYS A 385 13.41 -16.20 -11.95
CA LYS A 385 12.35 -17.10 -11.47
C LYS A 385 10.96 -16.48 -11.54
N ALA A 386 10.86 -15.14 -11.59
CA ALA A 386 9.60 -14.43 -11.60
C ALA A 386 9.70 -13.16 -12.46
N PRO A 387 8.95 -13.06 -13.58
CA PRO A 387 9.02 -11.92 -14.49
C PRO A 387 8.45 -10.61 -13.91
N ALA A 388 7.66 -10.73 -12.83
CA ALA A 388 7.14 -9.58 -12.08
C ALA A 388 8.20 -8.90 -11.19
N VAL A 389 9.35 -9.53 -10.99
CA VAL A 389 10.45 -8.97 -10.21
C VAL A 389 11.25 -8.03 -11.12
N PRO A 390 11.52 -6.77 -10.71
CA PRO A 390 12.31 -5.83 -11.51
C PRO A 390 13.74 -6.35 -11.73
N ASN A 391 14.32 -6.00 -12.88
CA ASN A 391 15.71 -6.32 -13.19
C ASN A 391 16.69 -5.43 -12.41
N ILE A 392 16.31 -4.17 -12.21
CA ILE A 392 17.09 -3.17 -11.50
C ILE A 392 16.13 -2.39 -10.60
N ILE A 393 16.53 -2.18 -9.36
CA ILE A 393 15.89 -1.29 -8.40
C ILE A 393 16.88 -0.15 -8.15
N VAL A 394 16.42 1.08 -8.35
CA VAL A 394 17.19 2.28 -8.08
C VAL A 394 16.64 2.95 -6.84
N GLN A 395 17.50 3.11 -5.85
CA GLN A 395 17.27 4.01 -4.73
C GLN A 395 17.92 5.36 -5.06
N GLN A 396 17.17 6.41 -4.88
CA GLN A 396 17.60 7.78 -5.11
C GLN A 396 18.16 8.40 -3.82
N VAL A 397 18.93 9.48 -3.99
CA VAL A 397 19.41 10.32 -2.90
C VAL A 397 18.21 10.82 -2.09
N LEU A 398 18.34 10.81 -0.76
CA LEU A 398 17.27 11.25 0.14
C LEU A 398 16.71 12.62 -0.29
N GLY A 399 15.39 12.69 -0.47
CA GLY A 399 14.67 13.88 -0.90
C GLY A 399 14.57 14.09 -2.41
N ALA A 400 15.25 13.28 -3.22
CA ALA A 400 14.96 13.22 -4.65
C ALA A 400 13.65 12.47 -4.91
N ILE A 401 12.87 12.99 -5.86
CA ILE A 401 11.67 12.36 -6.43
C ILE A 401 11.71 12.42 -7.96
N TYR A 402 11.24 11.38 -8.61
CA TYR A 402 11.15 11.27 -10.06
C TYR A 402 9.76 11.71 -10.53
N THR A 403 9.62 12.97 -10.94
CA THR A 403 8.30 13.54 -11.28
C THR A 403 8.39 14.64 -12.32
N THR A 404 7.34 14.76 -13.14
CA THR A 404 7.11 15.92 -14.02
C THR A 404 6.25 16.99 -13.33
N SER A 405 5.66 16.67 -12.17
CA SER A 405 4.78 17.59 -11.47
C SER A 405 5.54 18.78 -10.88
N LYS A 406 5.04 19.98 -11.17
CA LYS A 406 5.55 21.22 -10.58
C LYS A 406 5.04 21.43 -9.15
N SER A 407 3.85 20.92 -8.83
CA SER A 407 3.17 21.15 -7.54
C SER A 407 3.50 20.11 -6.48
N LYS A 408 3.82 18.87 -6.86
CA LYS A 408 4.14 17.82 -5.89
C LYS A 408 5.43 18.14 -5.12
N VAL A 409 5.43 17.97 -3.81
CA VAL A 409 6.58 18.21 -2.92
C VAL A 409 7.08 16.96 -2.21
N ALA A 410 6.38 15.84 -2.39
CA ALA A 410 6.77 14.53 -1.90
C ALA A 410 6.17 13.44 -2.80
N GLU A 411 6.77 12.26 -2.78
CA GLU A 411 6.29 11.02 -3.40
C GLU A 411 6.46 9.84 -2.44
N HIS A 412 6.09 8.65 -2.88
CA HIS A 412 6.23 7.39 -2.14
C HIS A 412 6.57 6.24 -3.08
N GLY A 413 6.80 5.07 -2.52
CA GLY A 413 7.13 3.88 -3.28
C GLY A 413 8.30 3.12 -2.69
N GLY A 414 9.23 3.74 -1.97
CA GLY A 414 10.48 3.07 -1.56
C GLY A 414 11.04 3.48 -0.24
#